data_AF-A0A9D9P2P1-F1
#
_entry.id   AF-A0A9D9P2P1-F1
#
_cell.length_a   1.000
_cell.length_b   1.000
_cell.length_c   1.000
_cell.angle_alpha   90.00
_cell.angle_beta   90.00
_cell.angle_gamma   90.00
#
_symmetry.space_group_name_H-M   'P 1'
#
loop_
_entity.id
_entity.type
_entity.pdbx_description
1 polymer ?
#
loop_
_entity_poly.entity_id
_entity_poly.type
_entity_poly.pdbx_seq_one_letter_code
_entity_poly.pdbx_strand_id
1 'polypeptide(L)'
;MRHQITDSDAFQMLASIAAKLKGHYVREGPDDPWAGSPFGWIRALPSRQVGKIGEQLVEGLCKAMGLDVKSSEDSEADLIIAGRRVEVKFSTLWESGHYKFQQIRDQNYEFVVCLGVSPFDVHCWVISKDLLRQYVIGHTPQHTGKRGTDTFWLSFKATSPPEWLEACGGRLAKACEIMREWQAKR
;
A
#
# COMPACT_ATOMS: atom_id res chain seq x y z
N MET A 1 -52.49 4.05 19.07
CA MET A 1 -51.62 5.22 19.24
C MET A 1 -50.31 4.95 18.51
N ARG A 2 -49.92 5.80 17.55
CA ARG A 2 -48.59 5.71 16.92
C ARG A 2 -47.60 6.35 17.88
N HIS A 3 -46.67 5.56 18.41
CA HIS A 3 -45.56 6.11 19.20
C HIS A 3 -44.68 6.92 18.24
N GLN A 4 -44.68 8.25 18.37
CA GLN A 4 -43.77 9.11 17.62
C GLN A 4 -42.39 8.96 18.25
N ILE A 5 -41.43 8.46 17.48
CA ILE A 5 -40.02 8.43 17.87
C ILE A 5 -39.57 9.90 17.91
N THR A 6 -39.04 10.33 19.05
CA THR A 6 -38.43 11.66 19.18
C THR A 6 -37.00 11.64 18.66
N ASP A 7 -36.43 12.80 18.33
CA ASP A 7 -35.01 12.89 17.94
C ASP A 7 -34.06 12.36 19.03
N SER A 8 -34.45 12.52 20.31
CA SER A 8 -33.72 11.96 21.44
C SER A 8 -33.72 10.43 21.41
N ASP A 9 -34.87 9.81 21.15
CA ASP A 9 -34.99 8.35 21.04
C ASP A 9 -34.17 7.83 19.85
N ALA A 10 -34.27 8.50 18.69
CA ALA A 10 -33.51 8.14 17.50
C ALA A 10 -31.99 8.26 17.71
N PHE A 11 -31.54 9.31 18.40
CA PHE A 11 -30.12 9.48 18.76
C PHE A 11 -29.62 8.37 19.68
N GLN A 12 -30.37 8.03 20.73
CA GLN A 12 -29.98 6.95 21.65
C GLN A 12 -29.95 5.58 20.97
N MET A 13 -30.92 5.31 20.07
CA MET A 13 -30.90 4.11 19.24
C MET A 13 -29.66 4.06 18.34
N LEU A 14 -29.33 5.16 17.65
CA LEU A 14 -28.16 5.23 16.78
C LEU A 14 -26.84 5.12 17.57
N ALA A 15 -26.75 5.73 18.75
CA ALA A 15 -25.60 5.64 19.64
C ALA A 15 -25.37 4.19 20.12
N SER A 16 -26.44 3.46 20.46
CA SER A 16 -26.38 2.05 20.83
C SER A 16 -25.93 1.16 19.66
N ILE A 17 -26.43 1.42 18.45
CA ILE A 17 -25.99 0.73 17.23
C ILE A 17 -24.50 1.02 16.98
N ALA A 18 -24.08 2.28 17.06
CA ALA A 18 -22.69 2.67 16.88
C ALA A 18 -21.76 2.02 17.91
N ALA A 19 -22.17 1.92 19.17
CA ALA A 19 -21.42 1.24 20.23
C ALA A 19 -21.26 -0.27 19.94
N LYS A 20 -22.31 -0.94 19.46
CA LYS A 20 -22.23 -2.34 19.02
C LYS A 20 -21.33 -2.52 17.80
N LEU A 21 -21.42 -1.62 16.83
CA LEU A 21 -20.56 -1.64 15.65
C LEU A 21 -19.10 -1.38 16.02
N LYS A 22 -18.81 -0.50 16.98
CA LYS A 22 -17.43 -0.15 17.39
C LYS A 22 -16.58 -1.39 17.66
N GLY A 23 -17.11 -2.40 18.37
CA GLY A 23 -16.36 -3.63 18.67
C GLY A 23 -15.98 -4.47 17.45
N HIS A 24 -16.66 -4.30 16.31
CA HIS A 24 -16.31 -4.95 15.05
C HIS A 24 -15.22 -4.22 14.25
N TYR A 25 -14.98 -2.94 14.55
CA TYR A 25 -14.10 -2.07 13.74
C TYR A 25 -12.91 -1.50 14.51
N VAL A 26 -12.97 -1.48 15.84
CA VAL A 26 -11.92 -0.92 16.71
C VAL A 26 -11.40 -2.02 17.61
N ARG A 27 -10.17 -2.47 17.34
CA ARG A 27 -9.40 -3.32 18.25
C ARG A 27 -8.39 -2.44 18.97
N GLU A 28 -8.73 -2.01 20.18
CA GLU A 28 -7.81 -1.31 21.08
C GLU A 28 -7.50 -2.27 22.24
N GLY A 29 -6.22 -2.55 22.50
CA GLY A 29 -5.79 -3.42 23.60
C GLY A 29 -4.79 -4.51 23.20
N PRO A 30 -4.47 -5.45 24.11
CA PRO A 30 -3.43 -6.47 23.92
C PRO A 30 -3.67 -7.44 22.76
N ASP A 31 -4.90 -7.50 22.22
CA ASP A 31 -5.29 -8.33 21.08
C ASP A 31 -5.19 -7.60 19.72
N ASP A 32 -4.79 -6.32 19.68
CA ASP A 32 -4.47 -5.65 18.42
C ASP A 32 -3.16 -6.22 17.88
N PRO A 33 -3.13 -6.86 16.70
CA PRO A 33 -1.90 -7.38 16.14
C PRO A 33 -0.83 -6.31 15.91
N TRP A 34 -1.18 -5.03 15.91
CA TRP A 34 -0.27 -3.89 15.79
C TRP A 34 0.17 -3.29 17.12
N ALA A 35 -0.28 -3.80 18.26
CA ALA A 35 0.18 -3.36 19.56
C ALA A 35 1.71 -3.55 19.68
N GLY A 36 2.43 -2.46 19.96
CA GLY A 36 3.90 -2.47 20.02
C GLY A 36 4.62 -2.43 18.67
N SER A 37 3.88 -2.42 17.55
CA SER A 37 4.46 -2.26 16.21
C SER A 37 5.03 -0.86 16.00
N PRO A 38 6.25 -0.71 15.42
CA PRO A 38 6.77 0.59 15.01
C PRO A 38 5.96 1.22 13.85
N PHE A 39 5.07 0.45 13.22
CA PHE A 39 4.27 0.86 12.07
C PHE A 39 2.78 1.05 12.42
N GLY A 40 2.35 0.69 13.63
CA GLY A 40 0.93 0.70 14.02
C GLY A 40 0.25 2.06 13.86
N TRP A 41 0.99 3.14 14.17
CA TRP A 41 0.51 4.52 14.04
C TRP A 41 0.10 4.90 12.60
N ILE A 42 0.68 4.27 11.58
CA ILE A 42 0.40 4.59 10.17
C ILE A 42 -1.06 4.27 9.81
N ARG A 43 -1.66 3.24 10.44
CA ARG A 43 -3.04 2.80 10.17
C ARG A 43 -4.10 3.83 10.55
N ALA A 44 -3.79 4.71 11.50
CA ALA A 44 -4.71 5.75 11.98
C ALA A 44 -4.74 6.98 11.05
N LEU A 45 -3.87 7.03 10.04
CA LEU A 45 -3.72 8.22 9.20
C LEU A 45 -4.60 8.18 7.95
N PRO A 46 -5.00 9.35 7.43
CA PRO A 46 -5.68 9.46 6.15
C PRO A 46 -4.88 8.85 4.99
N SER A 47 -5.56 8.24 4.03
CA SER A 47 -4.94 7.54 2.89
C SER A 47 -3.86 8.34 2.15
N ARG A 48 -4.06 9.66 1.99
CA ARG A 48 -3.06 10.52 1.33
C ARG A 48 -1.77 10.65 2.14
N GLN A 49 -1.87 10.75 3.46
CA GLN A 49 -0.71 10.79 4.34
C GLN A 49 -0.01 9.43 4.36
N VAL A 50 -0.77 8.33 4.37
CA VAL A 50 -0.23 6.97 4.29
C VAL A 50 0.57 6.76 3.01
N GLY A 51 0.07 7.21 1.85
CA GLY A 51 0.82 7.17 0.59
C GLY A 51 2.13 7.95 0.69
N LYS A 52 2.08 9.18 1.21
CA LYS A 52 3.28 10.01 1.36
C LYS A 52 4.32 9.42 2.31
N ILE A 53 3.88 8.79 3.39
CA ILE A 53 4.75 8.06 4.32
C ILE A 53 5.42 6.88 3.60
N GLY A 54 4.67 6.14 2.78
CA GLY A 54 5.20 5.07 1.94
C GLY A 54 6.35 5.54 1.04
N GLU A 55 6.16 6.64 0.32
CA GLU A 55 7.20 7.29 -0.49
C GLU A 55 8.44 7.63 0.36
N GLN A 56 8.24 8.29 1.50
CA GLN A 56 9.34 8.70 2.41
C GLN A 56 10.11 7.50 2.99
N LEU A 57 9.41 6.40 3.30
CA LEU A 57 10.04 5.16 3.78
C LEU A 57 10.92 4.54 2.70
N VAL A 58 10.44 4.46 1.45
CA VAL A 58 11.22 3.92 0.32
C VAL A 58 12.42 4.83 0.03
N GLU A 59 12.21 6.14 -0.01
CA GLU A 59 13.27 7.13 -0.19
C GLU A 59 14.35 7.00 0.89
N GLY A 60 13.95 6.96 2.17
CA GLY A 60 14.85 6.81 3.31
C GLY A 60 15.63 5.49 3.28
N LEU A 61 14.97 4.38 2.95
CA LEU A 61 15.61 3.07 2.79
C LEU A 61 16.69 3.11 1.70
N CYS A 62 16.35 3.64 0.52
CA CYS A 62 17.28 3.69 -0.61
C CYS A 62 18.50 4.59 -0.30
N LYS A 63 18.27 5.75 0.34
CA LYS A 63 19.34 6.64 0.81
C LYS A 63 20.25 5.96 1.83
N ALA A 64 19.69 5.26 2.81
CA ALA A 64 20.45 4.53 3.82
C ALA A 64 21.33 3.42 3.23
N MET A 65 20.97 2.91 2.05
CA MET A 65 21.77 1.91 1.32
C MET A 65 22.83 2.51 0.40
N GLY A 66 22.94 3.84 0.30
CA GLY A 66 23.87 4.53 -0.57
C GLY A 66 23.41 4.68 -2.03
N LEU A 67 22.12 4.50 -2.32
CA LEU A 67 21.58 4.74 -3.66
C LEU A 67 21.38 6.25 -3.89
N ASP A 68 21.59 6.70 -5.14
CA ASP A 68 21.22 8.05 -5.60
C ASP A 68 19.68 8.14 -5.69
N VAL A 69 19.05 9.03 -4.93
CA VAL A 69 17.59 9.15 -4.86
C VAL A 69 17.18 10.62 -4.93
N LYS A 70 16.23 10.93 -5.81
CA LYS A 70 15.64 12.26 -5.99
C LYS A 70 14.14 12.13 -6.20
N SER A 71 13.36 13.17 -5.90
CA SER A 71 11.95 13.22 -6.33
C SER A 71 11.86 13.35 -7.85
N SER A 72 10.80 12.83 -8.47
CA SER A 72 10.48 13.14 -9.87
C SER A 72 10.13 14.63 -10.01
N GLU A 73 10.39 15.21 -11.18
CA GLU A 73 10.04 16.59 -11.54
C GLU A 73 8.61 16.71 -12.11
N ASP A 74 7.96 15.58 -12.36
CA ASP A 74 6.61 15.45 -12.93
C ASP A 74 5.74 14.50 -12.08
N SER A 75 4.47 14.39 -12.44
CA SER A 75 3.51 13.49 -11.77
C SER A 75 3.46 12.08 -12.34
N GLU A 76 4.42 11.71 -13.20
CA GLU A 76 4.43 10.42 -13.91
C GLU A 76 5.27 9.35 -13.20
N ALA A 77 5.97 9.73 -12.14
CA ALA A 77 6.67 8.87 -11.19
C ALA A 77 6.81 9.61 -9.85
N ASP A 78 7.04 8.90 -8.75
CA ASP A 78 7.28 9.52 -7.43
C ASP A 78 8.76 9.85 -7.23
N LEU A 79 9.65 8.92 -7.58
CA LEU A 79 11.09 8.97 -7.30
C LEU A 79 11.92 8.64 -8.53
N ILE A 80 13.14 9.19 -8.57
CA ILE A 80 14.23 8.76 -9.43
C ILE A 80 15.26 8.05 -8.56
N ILE A 81 15.41 6.73 -8.73
CA ILE A 81 16.32 5.89 -7.93
C ILE A 81 17.40 5.31 -8.84
N ALA A 82 18.66 5.64 -8.59
CA ALA A 82 19.80 5.26 -9.42
C ALA A 82 19.61 5.57 -10.92
N GLY A 83 18.92 6.69 -11.22
CA GLY A 83 18.58 7.12 -12.57
C GLY A 83 17.35 6.46 -13.20
N ARG A 84 16.65 5.58 -12.47
CA ARG A 84 15.41 4.91 -12.92
C ARG A 84 14.18 5.61 -12.39
N ARG A 85 13.14 5.74 -13.22
CA ARG A 85 11.85 6.32 -12.84
C ARG A 85 11.00 5.31 -12.06
N VAL A 86 10.59 5.65 -10.84
CA VAL A 86 9.94 4.73 -9.90
C VAL A 86 8.66 5.32 -9.32
N GLU A 87 7.58 4.55 -9.42
CA GLU A 87 6.33 4.78 -8.69
C GLU A 87 6.35 3.99 -7.38
N VAL A 88 5.86 4.57 -6.27
CA VAL A 88 5.80 3.90 -4.96
C VAL A 88 4.37 3.59 -4.58
N LYS A 89 4.08 2.32 -4.29
CA LYS A 89 2.80 1.87 -3.73
C LYS A 89 3.02 1.28 -2.35
N PHE A 90 2.19 1.72 -1.40
CA PHE A 90 2.30 1.31 -0.01
C PHE A 90 1.04 0.59 0.47
N SER A 91 1.21 -0.44 1.29
CA SER A 91 0.11 -1.15 1.92
C SER A 91 0.46 -1.58 3.34
N THR A 92 -0.40 -1.27 4.31
CA THR A 92 -0.40 -1.98 5.59
C THR A 92 -1.11 -3.32 5.42
N LEU A 93 -0.77 -4.32 6.23
CA LEU A 93 -1.47 -5.61 6.21
C LEU A 93 -2.94 -5.40 6.58
N TRP A 94 -3.84 -5.78 5.67
CA TRP A 94 -5.28 -5.75 5.92
C TRP A 94 -5.67 -6.89 6.85
N GLU A 95 -6.81 -6.75 7.55
CA GLU A 95 -7.32 -7.80 8.43
C GLU A 95 -7.53 -9.15 7.72
N SER A 96 -7.79 -9.11 6.41
CA SER A 96 -7.88 -10.32 5.56
C SER A 96 -6.53 -11.01 5.33
N GLY A 97 -5.43 -10.52 5.90
CA GLY A 97 -4.06 -10.99 5.66
C GLY A 97 -3.51 -10.62 4.29
N HIS A 98 -4.13 -9.66 3.60
CA HIS A 98 -3.72 -9.25 2.26
C HIS A 98 -2.93 -7.94 2.29
N TYR A 99 -1.99 -7.81 1.37
CA TYR A 99 -1.56 -6.50 0.89
C TYR A 99 -2.44 -6.09 -0.28
N LYS A 100 -2.76 -4.80 -0.34
CA LYS A 100 -3.49 -4.17 -1.45
C LYS A 100 -2.75 -2.92 -1.88
N PHE A 101 -2.10 -3.01 -3.03
CA PHE A 101 -1.45 -1.90 -3.70
C PHE A 101 -2.44 -1.34 -4.72
N GLN A 102 -2.85 -0.10 -4.52
CA GLN A 102 -3.95 0.52 -5.26
C GLN A 102 -3.45 1.61 -6.19
N GLN A 103 -4.33 2.05 -7.10
CA GLN A 103 -4.08 3.15 -8.02
C GLN A 103 -2.79 2.99 -8.84
N ILE A 104 -2.48 1.76 -9.25
CA ILE A 104 -1.43 1.51 -10.25
C ILE A 104 -1.98 1.98 -11.59
N ARG A 105 -1.25 2.86 -12.28
CA ARG A 105 -1.64 3.45 -13.56
C ARG A 105 -0.60 3.15 -14.62
N ASP A 106 -0.95 3.25 -15.90
CA ASP A 106 0.06 3.19 -16.97
C ASP A 106 0.69 4.58 -17.24
N GLN A 107 1.42 5.08 -16.25
CA GLN A 107 2.17 6.35 -16.32
C GLN A 107 3.63 6.13 -16.73
N ASN A 108 4.36 7.21 -17.02
CA ASN A 108 5.77 7.15 -17.42
C ASN A 108 6.73 6.86 -16.24
N TYR A 109 6.69 5.64 -15.70
CA TYR A 109 7.69 5.08 -14.79
C TYR A 109 8.22 3.74 -15.34
N GLU A 110 9.43 3.36 -14.96
CA GLU A 110 10.06 2.09 -15.37
C GLU A 110 9.73 0.95 -14.40
N PHE A 111 9.62 1.26 -13.11
CA PHE A 111 9.33 0.29 -12.06
C PHE A 111 8.28 0.81 -11.06
N VAL A 112 7.53 -0.11 -10.45
CA VAL A 112 6.81 0.14 -9.20
C VAL A 112 7.57 -0.51 -8.05
N VAL A 113 7.79 0.25 -6.97
CA VAL A 113 8.16 -0.29 -5.67
C VAL A 113 6.90 -0.47 -4.84
N CYS A 114 6.55 -1.73 -4.56
CA CYS A 114 5.45 -2.10 -3.66
C CYS A 114 6.01 -2.39 -2.27
N LEU A 115 5.74 -1.52 -1.30
CA LEU A 115 6.14 -1.67 0.10
C LEU A 115 4.95 -2.13 0.96
N GLY A 116 4.97 -3.40 1.36
CA GLY A 116 3.98 -4.02 2.25
C GLY A 116 4.51 -4.09 3.69
N VAL A 117 3.80 -3.50 4.64
CA VAL A 117 4.16 -3.56 6.07
C VAL A 117 3.15 -4.40 6.85
N SER A 118 3.67 -5.36 7.61
CA SER A 118 2.96 -6.11 8.64
C SER A 118 3.33 -5.53 10.01
N PRO A 119 2.67 -5.95 11.12
CA PRO A 119 3.02 -5.44 12.43
C PRO A 119 4.51 -5.48 12.78
N PHE A 120 5.20 -6.56 12.41
CA PHE A 120 6.61 -6.77 12.75
C PHE A 120 7.45 -7.32 11.59
N ASP A 121 6.95 -7.16 10.37
CA ASP A 121 7.68 -7.58 9.17
C ASP A 121 7.41 -6.64 8.01
N VAL A 122 8.33 -6.60 7.06
CA VAL A 122 8.26 -5.69 5.90
C VAL A 122 8.65 -6.46 4.65
N HIS A 123 7.79 -6.38 3.64
CA HIS A 123 7.99 -6.97 2.33
C HIS A 123 8.11 -5.86 1.30
N CYS A 124 9.03 -6.03 0.34
CA CYS A 124 9.27 -5.05 -0.70
C CYS A 124 9.44 -5.76 -2.04
N TRP A 125 8.77 -5.27 -3.07
CA TRP A 125 8.90 -5.77 -4.44
C TRP A 125 9.22 -4.63 -5.38
N VAL A 126 10.14 -4.88 -6.32
CA VAL A 126 10.55 -3.97 -7.38
C VAL A 126 10.08 -4.60 -8.69
N ILE A 127 8.96 -4.09 -9.22
CA ILE A 127 8.25 -4.73 -10.34
C ILE A 127 8.43 -3.86 -11.58
N SER A 128 8.91 -4.44 -12.68
CA SER A 128 9.05 -3.71 -13.94
C SER A 128 7.70 -3.36 -14.55
N LYS A 129 7.68 -2.30 -15.36
CA LYS A 129 6.51 -1.90 -16.15
C LYS A 129 5.97 -3.04 -17.02
N ASP A 130 6.84 -3.86 -17.61
CA ASP A 130 6.42 -4.97 -18.47
C ASP A 130 5.69 -6.07 -17.70
N LEU A 131 6.18 -6.43 -16.51
CA LEU A 131 5.48 -7.37 -15.64
C LEU A 131 4.15 -6.80 -15.15
N LEU A 132 4.09 -5.50 -14.85
CA LEU A 132 2.82 -4.84 -14.51
C LEU A 132 1.83 -4.89 -15.66
N ARG A 133 2.25 -4.67 -16.91
CA ARG A 133 1.40 -4.82 -18.09
C ARG A 133 0.94 -6.25 -18.33
N GLN A 134 1.79 -7.22 -18.01
CA GLN A 134 1.46 -8.64 -18.17
C GLN A 134 0.44 -9.15 -17.15
N TYR A 135 0.49 -8.66 -15.90
CA TYR A 135 -0.27 -9.26 -14.79
C TYR A 135 -1.27 -8.33 -14.09
N VAL A 136 -1.16 -7.01 -14.25
CA VAL A 136 -1.90 -6.02 -13.44
C VAL A 136 -2.62 -5.00 -14.32
N ILE A 137 -1.87 -4.17 -15.04
CA ILE A 137 -2.41 -3.13 -15.93
C ILE A 137 -3.20 -3.79 -17.05
N GLY A 138 -4.47 -3.42 -17.18
CA GLY A 138 -5.42 -4.03 -18.12
C GLY A 138 -6.12 -5.30 -17.61
N HIS A 139 -5.68 -5.86 -16.49
CA HIS A 139 -6.16 -7.16 -15.99
C HIS A 139 -6.92 -7.06 -14.66
N THR A 140 -6.56 -6.12 -13.79
CA THR A 140 -7.10 -6.04 -12.41
C THR A 140 -7.71 -4.66 -12.10
N PRO A 141 -8.80 -4.26 -12.77
CA PRO A 141 -9.38 -2.92 -12.62
C PRO A 141 -9.83 -2.64 -11.18
N GLN A 142 -9.52 -1.44 -10.68
CA GLN A 142 -9.90 -0.99 -9.33
C GLN A 142 -11.40 -0.68 -9.19
N HIS A 143 -12.04 -0.22 -10.28
CA HIS A 143 -13.48 0.08 -10.30
C HIS A 143 -14.14 -0.65 -11.47
N THR A 144 -15.14 -1.49 -11.18
CA THR A 144 -15.95 -2.21 -12.19
C THR A 144 -17.07 -1.37 -12.81
N GLY A 145 -17.14 -0.06 -12.50
CA GLY A 145 -18.08 0.88 -13.10
C GLY A 145 -17.61 1.43 -14.46
N LYS A 146 -18.54 1.91 -15.29
CA LYS A 146 -18.41 2.28 -16.72
C LYS A 146 -17.30 3.30 -17.12
N ARG A 147 -16.40 3.73 -16.22
CA ARG A 147 -15.28 4.67 -16.50
C ARG A 147 -13.97 4.33 -15.76
N GLY A 148 -13.84 3.15 -15.15
CA GLY A 148 -12.73 2.78 -14.28
C GLY A 148 -11.53 2.13 -14.99
N THR A 149 -11.09 2.64 -16.14
CA THR A 149 -10.03 2.00 -16.95
C THR A 149 -8.61 2.36 -16.53
N ASP A 150 -8.43 3.37 -15.69
CA ASP A 150 -7.12 4.03 -15.56
C ASP A 150 -6.35 3.64 -14.29
N THR A 151 -6.95 2.80 -13.43
CA THR A 151 -6.36 2.38 -12.15
C THR A 151 -6.57 0.90 -11.92
N PHE A 152 -5.50 0.25 -11.47
CA PHE A 152 -5.43 -1.18 -11.24
C PHE A 152 -5.00 -1.50 -9.81
N TRP A 153 -5.38 -2.68 -9.35
CA TRP A 153 -5.00 -3.22 -8.05
C TRP A 153 -4.04 -4.39 -8.19
N LEU A 154 -3.01 -4.42 -7.35
CA LEU A 154 -2.26 -5.62 -7.05
C LEU A 154 -2.62 -6.04 -5.62
N SER A 155 -3.30 -7.18 -5.48
CA SER A 155 -3.79 -7.67 -4.19
C SER A 155 -3.49 -9.16 -4.03
N PHE A 156 -2.87 -9.52 -2.92
CA PHE A 156 -2.51 -10.92 -2.61
C PHE A 156 -2.33 -11.13 -1.11
N LYS A 157 -2.40 -12.39 -0.65
CA LYS A 157 -2.10 -12.75 0.74
C LYS A 157 -0.61 -12.52 1.01
N ALA A 158 -0.28 -11.81 2.09
CA ALA A 158 1.12 -11.51 2.42
C ALA A 158 1.97 -12.78 2.60
N THR A 159 1.37 -13.87 3.10
CA THR A 159 2.02 -15.16 3.30
C THR A 159 2.14 -16.02 2.04
N SER A 160 1.55 -15.59 0.92
CA SER A 160 1.50 -16.35 -0.32
C SER A 160 1.41 -15.40 -1.52
N PRO A 161 2.46 -14.60 -1.79
CA PRO A 161 2.53 -13.78 -2.99
C PRO A 161 2.47 -14.66 -4.26
N PRO A 162 1.92 -14.15 -5.37
CA PRO A 162 1.98 -14.83 -6.67
C PRO A 162 3.41 -15.19 -7.08
N GLU A 163 3.58 -16.35 -7.71
CA GLU A 163 4.89 -16.88 -8.13
C GLU A 163 5.69 -15.90 -8.99
N TRP A 164 5.03 -15.17 -9.89
CA TRP A 164 5.70 -14.19 -10.76
C TRP A 164 6.32 -13.00 -10.00
N LEU A 165 5.98 -12.78 -8.72
CA LEU A 165 6.62 -11.77 -7.87
C LEU A 165 7.91 -12.25 -7.20
N GLU A 166 8.22 -13.55 -7.23
CA GLU A 166 9.37 -14.13 -6.55
C GLU A 166 10.69 -13.50 -7.02
N ALA A 167 10.83 -13.31 -8.34
CA ALA A 167 11.99 -12.64 -8.93
C ALA A 167 12.06 -11.13 -8.65
N CYS A 168 10.96 -10.53 -8.20
CA CYS A 168 10.82 -9.09 -8.00
C CYS A 168 11.16 -8.65 -6.55
N GLY A 169 11.37 -9.59 -5.62
CA GLY A 169 11.70 -9.25 -4.23
C GLY A 169 10.98 -10.14 -3.21
N GLY A 170 10.11 -9.53 -2.39
CA GLY A 170 9.43 -10.17 -1.27
C GLY A 170 10.16 -9.97 0.05
N ARG A 171 11.49 -9.92 0.06
CA ARG A 171 12.29 -9.50 1.23
C ARG A 171 12.96 -8.17 0.91
N LEU A 172 13.09 -7.30 1.92
CA LEU A 172 13.79 -6.01 1.78
C LEU A 172 15.17 -6.21 1.14
N ALA A 173 16.00 -7.10 1.67
CA ALA A 173 17.34 -7.38 1.14
C ALA A 173 17.33 -7.70 -0.37
N LYS A 174 16.33 -8.46 -0.85
CA LYS A 174 16.25 -8.83 -2.26
C LYS A 174 15.83 -7.65 -3.15
N ALA A 175 14.83 -6.88 -2.73
CA ALA A 175 14.45 -5.64 -3.42
C ALA A 175 15.63 -4.66 -3.48
N CYS A 176 16.41 -4.60 -2.41
CA CYS A 176 17.60 -3.78 -2.29
C CYS A 176 18.71 -4.20 -3.27
N GLU A 177 18.94 -5.50 -3.46
CA GLU A 177 19.88 -6.02 -4.48
C GLU A 177 19.46 -5.58 -5.89
N ILE A 178 18.18 -5.74 -6.24
CA ILE A 178 17.63 -5.35 -7.55
C ILE A 178 17.91 -3.86 -7.82
N MET A 179 17.63 -2.98 -6.85
CA MET A 179 17.86 -1.54 -7.02
C MET A 179 19.35 -1.17 -7.11
N ARG A 180 20.24 -1.92 -6.45
CA ARG A 180 21.70 -1.72 -6.57
C ARG A 180 22.23 -2.05 -7.96
N GLU A 181 21.66 -3.06 -8.63
CA GLU A 181 22.04 -3.39 -10.01
C GLU A 181 21.80 -2.24 -10.99
N TRP A 182 20.82 -1.36 -10.71
CA TRP A 182 20.59 -0.17 -11.54
C TRP A 182 21.77 0.79 -11.52
N GLN A 183 22.42 0.92 -10.37
CA GLN A 183 23.60 1.79 -10.22
C GLN A 183 24.84 1.20 -10.87
N ALA A 184 25.00 -0.14 -10.86
CA ALA A 184 26.11 -0.84 -11.48
C ALA A 184 26.07 -0.82 -13.02
N LYS A 185 24.90 -0.56 -13.61
CA LYS A 185 24.68 -0.49 -15.07
C LYS A 185 24.75 0.94 -15.62
N ARG A 186 25.26 1.91 -14.85
CA ARG A 186 25.53 3.28 -15.30
C ARG A 186 26.91 3.40 -15.94
#